data_AF-C0RC48-F1
#
_entry.id   AF-C0RC48-F1
#
_cell.length_a   1.000
_cell.length_b   1.000
_cell.length_c   1.000
_cell.angle_alpha   90.00
_cell.angle_beta   90.00
_cell.angle_gamma   90.00
#
_symmetry.space_group_name_H-M   'P 1'
#
loop_
_entity.id
_entity.type
_entity.pdbx_description
1 polymer ?
#
loop_
_entity_poly.entity_id
_entity_poly.type
_entity_poly.pdbx_seq_one_letter_code
_entity_poly.pdbx_strand_id
1 'polypeptide(L)'
;MNQSKTDADEALSENLQTVYKQILELLMLDFKDLSIKEFSLYLNLLENILILKRIRIKSLNDSTMFILIYYFIGCELKKRNRLKGFNLNSIKSEKFKEISLEYFPTTLSSRSCGGDFCEYLDSLIEELRVKDSLIGVVK
;
A
#
# COMPACT_ATOMS: atom_id res chain seq x y z
N MET A 1 -18.79 -31.02 -3.62
CA MET A 1 -17.63 -30.11 -3.46
C MET A 1 -17.93 -28.87 -4.29
N ASN A 2 -18.44 -27.78 -3.71
CA ASN A 2 -18.59 -26.46 -4.37
C ASN A 2 -19.00 -25.33 -3.38
N GLN A 3 -19.41 -25.64 -2.15
CA GLN A 3 -19.71 -24.63 -1.13
C GLN A 3 -18.44 -23.82 -0.75
N SER A 4 -17.35 -24.53 -0.40
CA SER A 4 -16.13 -23.94 0.17
C SER A 4 -15.32 -23.03 -0.77
N LYS A 5 -15.55 -23.10 -2.09
CA LYS A 5 -14.86 -22.25 -3.07
C LYS A 5 -15.59 -20.92 -3.27
N THR A 6 -16.91 -20.96 -3.20
CA THR A 6 -17.79 -19.79 -3.32
C THR A 6 -17.62 -18.85 -2.13
N ASP A 7 -17.56 -19.42 -0.91
CA ASP A 7 -17.39 -18.64 0.33
C ASP A 7 -16.02 -17.93 0.41
N ALA A 8 -14.97 -18.54 -0.16
CA ALA A 8 -13.62 -17.97 -0.18
C ALA A 8 -13.49 -16.82 -1.19
N ASP A 9 -14.14 -16.95 -2.36
CA ASP A 9 -14.15 -15.90 -3.38
C ASP A 9 -14.99 -14.68 -2.92
N GLU A 10 -16.06 -14.92 -2.16
CA GLU A 10 -16.88 -13.87 -1.55
C GLU A 10 -16.13 -13.12 -0.44
N ALA A 11 -15.48 -13.83 0.48
CA ALA A 11 -14.66 -13.22 1.52
C ALA A 11 -13.45 -12.43 0.95
N LEU A 12 -12.83 -12.92 -0.13
CA LEU A 12 -11.76 -12.20 -0.83
C LEU A 12 -12.27 -10.89 -1.45
N SER A 13 -13.48 -10.92 -2.01
CA SER A 13 -14.17 -9.74 -2.55
C SER A 13 -14.47 -8.71 -1.46
N GLU A 14 -14.93 -9.14 -0.28
CA GLU A 14 -15.20 -8.26 0.86
C GLU A 14 -13.92 -7.61 1.41
N ASN A 15 -12.84 -8.39 1.54
CA ASN A 15 -11.54 -7.88 1.97
C ASN A 15 -11.00 -6.83 0.98
N LEU A 16 -11.09 -7.10 -0.32
CA LEU A 16 -10.67 -6.16 -1.36
C LEU A 16 -11.50 -4.87 -1.31
N GLN A 17 -12.81 -4.97 -1.11
CA GLN A 17 -13.67 -3.80 -0.94
C GLN A 17 -13.32 -2.97 0.29
N THR A 18 -12.94 -3.63 1.39
CA THR A 18 -12.55 -2.96 2.63
C THR A 18 -11.26 -2.15 2.42
N VAL A 19 -10.22 -2.78 1.86
CA VAL A 19 -8.97 -2.10 1.54
C VAL A 19 -9.22 -0.94 0.56
N TYR A 20 -10.03 -1.14 -0.47
CA TYR A 20 -10.38 -0.08 -1.41
C TYR A 20 -11.01 1.13 -0.74
N LYS A 21 -11.99 0.93 0.14
CA LYS A 21 -12.65 2.03 0.89
C LYS A 21 -11.66 2.77 1.78
N GLN A 22 -10.78 2.05 2.48
CA GLN A 22 -9.74 2.65 3.32
C GLN A 22 -8.77 3.50 2.51
N ILE A 23 -8.36 3.03 1.31
CA ILE A 23 -7.49 3.81 0.42
C ILE A 23 -8.17 5.09 -0.07
N LEU A 24 -9.46 5.03 -0.43
CA LEU A 24 -10.22 6.23 -0.81
C LEU A 24 -10.25 7.24 0.34
N GLU A 25 -10.57 6.79 1.55
CA GLU A 25 -10.64 7.63 2.74
C GLU A 25 -9.28 8.29 3.04
N LEU A 26 -8.21 7.49 3.11
CA LEU A 26 -6.87 7.99 3.44
C LEU A 26 -6.30 8.95 2.38
N LEU A 27 -6.72 8.82 1.13
CA LEU A 27 -6.30 9.70 0.03
C LEU A 27 -7.28 10.85 -0.24
N MET A 28 -8.36 10.94 0.55
CA MET A 28 -9.44 11.93 0.39
C MET A 28 -10.07 11.91 -1.00
N LEU A 29 -10.38 10.71 -1.51
CA LEU A 29 -10.92 10.45 -2.84
C LEU A 29 -12.37 9.98 -2.78
N ASP A 30 -13.16 10.30 -3.80
CA ASP A 30 -14.45 9.68 -4.07
C ASP A 30 -14.27 8.47 -5.04
N PHE A 31 -15.27 7.60 -5.12
CA PHE A 31 -15.35 6.50 -6.09
C PHE A 31 -15.23 6.96 -7.54
N LYS A 32 -15.52 8.24 -7.82
CA LYS A 32 -15.34 8.88 -9.13
C LYS A 32 -13.87 9.18 -9.42
N ASP A 33 -13.08 9.43 -8.38
CA ASP A 33 -11.66 9.76 -8.50
C ASP A 33 -10.78 8.52 -8.64
N LEU A 34 -11.24 7.36 -8.18
CA LEU A 34 -10.62 6.07 -8.39
C LEU A 34 -11.70 4.99 -8.34
N SER A 35 -12.02 4.36 -9.47
CA SER A 35 -13.01 3.28 -9.48
C SER A 35 -12.44 1.96 -8.96
N ILE A 36 -13.29 1.04 -8.46
CA ILE A 36 -12.84 -0.29 -8.02
C ILE A 36 -12.12 -1.07 -9.13
N LYS A 37 -12.56 -0.94 -10.39
CA LYS A 37 -11.91 -1.59 -11.54
C LYS A 37 -10.50 -1.04 -11.77
N GLU A 38 -10.35 0.27 -11.65
CA GLU A 38 -9.04 0.92 -11.76
C GLU A 38 -8.14 0.56 -10.58
N PHE A 39 -8.69 0.50 -9.36
CA PHE A 39 -7.97 0.02 -8.18
C PHE A 39 -7.45 -1.41 -8.37
N SER A 40 -8.29 -2.35 -8.84
CA SER A 40 -7.85 -3.72 -9.15
C SER A 40 -6.75 -3.76 -10.21
N LEU A 41 -6.83 -2.92 -11.24
CA LEU A 41 -5.78 -2.82 -12.26
C LEU A 41 -4.44 -2.37 -11.63
N TYR A 42 -4.48 -1.40 -10.72
CA TYR A 42 -3.28 -0.96 -10.01
C TYR A 42 -2.72 -2.04 -9.09
N LEU A 43 -3.56 -2.81 -8.39
CA LEU A 43 -3.08 -3.93 -7.57
C LEU A 43 -2.35 -4.98 -8.41
N ASN A 44 -2.89 -5.33 -9.58
CA ASN A 44 -2.23 -6.24 -10.51
C ASN A 44 -0.89 -5.67 -11.00
N LEU A 45 -0.82 -4.37 -11.26
CA LEU A 45 0.43 -3.72 -11.64
C LEU A 45 1.46 -3.74 -10.51
N LEU A 46 1.04 -3.46 -9.27
CA LEU A 46 1.90 -3.54 -8.09
C LEU A 46 2.43 -4.96 -7.89
N GLU A 47 1.58 -5.97 -7.98
CA GLU A 47 1.98 -7.39 -7.92
C GLU A 47 3.06 -7.70 -8.97
N ASN A 48 2.86 -7.30 -10.22
CA ASN A 48 3.85 -7.49 -11.29
C ASN A 48 5.18 -6.79 -10.99
N ILE A 49 5.14 -5.58 -10.41
CA ILE A 49 6.36 -4.85 -10.01
C ILE A 49 7.10 -5.59 -8.90
N LEU A 50 6.39 -6.08 -7.87
CA LEU A 50 6.99 -6.85 -6.78
C LEU A 50 7.64 -8.13 -7.30
N ILE A 51 6.97 -8.85 -8.21
CA ILE A 51 7.50 -10.03 -8.89
C ILE A 51 8.80 -9.69 -9.65
N LEU A 52 8.79 -8.63 -10.47
CA LEU A 52 9.96 -8.20 -11.23
C LEU A 52 11.13 -7.80 -10.32
N LYS A 53 10.83 -7.20 -9.16
CA LYS A 53 11.81 -6.84 -8.13
C LYS A 53 12.24 -8.02 -7.25
N ARG A 54 11.72 -9.24 -7.51
CA ARG A 54 11.97 -10.48 -6.77
C ARG A 54 11.53 -10.42 -5.30
N ILE A 55 10.56 -9.57 -4.98
CA ILE A 55 9.96 -9.49 -3.65
C ILE A 55 8.84 -10.54 -3.57
N ARG A 56 8.91 -11.43 -2.57
CA ARG A 56 7.90 -12.48 -2.41
C ARG A 56 6.69 -11.93 -1.68
N ILE A 57 5.55 -11.79 -2.37
CA ILE A 57 4.30 -11.29 -1.74
C ILE A 57 3.92 -12.11 -0.50
N LYS A 58 4.12 -13.43 -0.52
CA LYS A 58 3.84 -14.34 0.60
C LYS A 58 4.71 -14.10 1.84
N SER A 59 5.85 -13.39 1.74
CA SER A 59 6.67 -13.03 2.89
C SER A 59 6.29 -11.68 3.51
N LEU A 60 5.39 -10.93 2.85
CA LEU A 60 4.91 -9.65 3.36
C LEU A 60 3.76 -9.88 4.34
N ASN A 61 3.80 -9.18 5.47
CA ASN A 61 2.64 -9.11 6.35
C ASN A 61 1.59 -8.13 5.79
N ASP A 62 0.34 -8.27 6.27
CA ASP A 62 -0.79 -7.49 5.79
C ASP A 62 -0.56 -5.98 5.90
N SER A 63 0.10 -5.52 6.97
CA SER A 63 0.44 -4.10 7.17
C SER A 63 1.40 -3.58 6.10
N THR A 64 2.42 -4.36 5.75
CA THR A 64 3.40 -4.00 4.72
C THR A 64 2.73 -3.97 3.34
N MET A 65 1.87 -4.94 3.06
CA MET A 65 1.10 -4.99 1.82
C MET A 65 0.16 -3.79 1.70
N PHE A 66 -0.54 -3.44 2.78
CA PHE A 66 -1.40 -2.25 2.81
C PHE A 66 -0.63 -0.97 2.54
N ILE A 67 0.54 -0.79 3.17
CA ILE A 67 1.40 0.39 2.96
C ILE A 67 1.91 0.46 1.52
N LEU A 68 2.32 -0.67 0.94
CA LEU A 68 2.72 -0.73 -0.48
C LEU A 68 1.57 -0.30 -1.39
N ILE A 69 0.36 -0.81 -1.15
CA ILE A 69 -0.83 -0.42 -1.90
C ILE A 69 -1.08 1.09 -1.76
N TYR A 70 -1.05 1.61 -0.53
CA TYR A 70 -1.26 3.02 -0.25
C TYR A 70 -0.28 3.93 -0.99
N TYR A 71 1.03 3.65 -0.87
CA TYR A 71 2.03 4.46 -1.55
C TYR A 71 1.99 4.30 -3.08
N PHE A 72 1.70 3.09 -3.57
CA PHE A 72 1.61 2.82 -5.00
C PHE A 72 0.45 3.59 -5.64
N ILE A 73 -0.75 3.47 -5.08
CA ILE A 73 -1.94 4.18 -5.57
C ILE A 73 -1.74 5.69 -5.49
N GLY A 74 -1.21 6.18 -4.36
CA GLY A 74 -0.89 7.59 -4.19
C GLY A 74 0.10 8.09 -5.26
N CYS A 75 1.15 7.32 -5.55
CA CYS A 75 2.14 7.67 -6.57
C CYS A 75 1.51 7.71 -7.98
N GLU A 76 0.70 6.71 -8.36
CA GLU A 76 0.07 6.66 -9.68
C GLU A 76 -0.93 7.79 -9.91
N LEU A 77 -1.76 8.09 -8.92
CA LEU A 77 -2.71 9.20 -8.98
C LEU A 77 -2.00 10.55 -9.01
N LYS A 78 -0.88 10.70 -8.28
CA LYS A 78 -0.06 11.91 -8.31
C LYS A 78 0.57 12.14 -9.68
N LYS A 79 1.18 11.12 -10.29
CA LYS A 79 1.77 11.20 -11.65
C LYS A 79 0.76 11.67 -12.70
N ARG A 80 -0.53 11.38 -12.48
CA ARG A 80 -1.65 11.76 -13.37
C ARG A 80 -2.31 13.08 -12.99
N ASN A 81 -1.77 13.81 -12.01
CA ASN A 81 -2.33 15.04 -11.45
C ASN A 81 -3.78 14.89 -10.92
N ARG A 82 -4.13 13.68 -10.45
CA ARG A 82 -5.44 13.34 -9.89
C ARG A 82 -5.50 13.43 -8.37
N LEU A 83 -4.36 13.45 -7.70
CA LEU A 83 -4.25 13.86 -6.30
C LEU A 83 -4.04 15.37 -6.21
N LYS A 84 -5.13 16.13 -6.11
CA LYS A 84 -5.08 17.57 -5.88
C LYS A 84 -5.22 17.84 -4.38
N GLY A 85 -4.27 18.54 -3.78
CA GLY A 85 -4.40 19.03 -2.40
C GLY A 85 -4.04 18.03 -1.30
N PHE A 86 -3.42 16.90 -1.63
CA PHE A 86 -2.93 15.96 -0.62
C PHE A 86 -1.72 16.56 0.10
N ASN A 87 -1.94 17.07 1.31
CA ASN A 87 -0.89 17.56 2.20
C ASN A 87 -0.65 16.49 3.27
N LEU A 88 0.44 15.73 3.15
CA LEU A 88 0.81 14.66 4.09
C LEU A 88 0.85 15.13 5.57
N ASN A 89 0.94 16.44 5.81
CA ASN A 89 0.86 17.04 7.14
C ASN A 89 -0.54 16.95 7.79
N SER A 90 -1.62 16.69 7.04
CA SER A 90 -2.99 16.57 7.60
C SER A 90 -3.28 15.19 8.21
N ILE A 91 -2.49 14.15 7.89
CA ILE A 91 -2.70 12.78 8.38
C ILE A 91 -2.12 12.57 9.80
N LYS A 92 -1.44 13.57 10.37
CA LYS A 92 -0.81 13.43 11.69
C LYS A 92 -1.74 13.42 12.91
N SER A 93 -3.06 13.67 12.77
CA SER A 93 -3.95 13.84 13.93
C SER A 93 -5.19 12.97 14.02
N GLU A 94 -5.51 12.13 13.03
CA GLU A 94 -6.58 11.15 13.21
C GLU A 94 -6.02 9.88 13.85
N LYS A 95 -6.11 9.84 15.19
CA LYS A 95 -6.00 8.61 15.98
C LYS A 95 -7.12 7.66 15.54
N PHE A 96 -6.85 6.83 14.55
CA PHE A 96 -7.70 5.68 14.26
C PHE A 96 -7.56 4.69 15.42
N LYS A 97 -8.71 4.45 16.06
CA LYS A 97 -8.90 3.56 17.20
C LYS A 97 -8.10 2.27 17.02
N GLU A 98 -7.10 2.11 17.91
CA GLU A 98 -6.40 0.85 18.19
C GLU A 98 -5.45 0.27 17.13
N ILE A 99 -5.04 1.07 16.14
CA ILE A 99 -3.83 0.80 15.37
C ILE A 99 -2.99 2.07 15.43
N SER A 100 -2.14 2.17 16.46
CA SER A 100 -1.09 3.18 16.52
C SER A 100 -0.14 2.90 15.37
N LEU A 101 -0.46 3.51 14.23
CA LEU A 101 0.37 3.53 13.06
C LEU A 101 1.54 4.47 13.35
N GLU A 102 2.54 3.94 14.07
CA GLU A 102 3.90 4.45 14.02
C GLU A 102 4.42 4.20 12.61
N TYR A 103 3.99 5.06 11.67
CA TYR A 103 4.30 5.00 10.24
C TYR A 103 5.79 5.21 9.91
N PHE A 104 6.68 5.23 10.90
CA PHE A 104 8.09 5.49 10.66
C PHE A 104 8.97 4.66 11.60
N PRO A 105 9.99 3.97 11.07
CA PRO A 105 11.17 3.67 11.86
C PRO A 105 11.72 5.01 12.35
N THR A 106 11.88 5.16 13.66
CA THR A 106 12.41 6.35 14.35
C THR A 106 13.87 6.68 14.00
N THR A 107 14.41 6.05 12.95
CA THR A 107 15.81 6.18 12.50
C THR A 107 15.96 6.72 11.08
N LEU A 108 14.88 7.05 10.36
CA LEU A 108 15.01 7.87 9.14
C LEU A 108 15.20 9.33 9.53
N SER A 109 16.47 9.69 9.72
CA SER A 109 17.06 11.02 9.64
C SER A 109 16.15 12.09 9.00
N SER A 110 15.50 12.89 9.85
CA SER A 110 15.13 14.29 9.64
C SER A 110 14.60 14.72 8.26
N ARG A 111 13.81 13.91 7.55
CA ARG A 111 13.01 14.40 6.42
C ARG A 111 11.59 14.70 6.90
N SER A 112 11.25 15.98 6.82
CA SER A 112 9.89 16.52 6.92
C SER A 112 8.85 15.52 6.41
N CYS A 113 7.80 15.28 7.21
CA CYS A 113 6.66 14.41 6.87
C CYS A 113 5.80 15.00 5.73
N GLY A 114 6.41 15.18 4.56
CA GLY A 114 5.82 15.73 3.35
C GLY A 114 6.53 15.23 2.09
N GLY A 115 7.17 14.05 2.16
CA GLY A 115 7.82 13.42 1.00
C GLY A 115 6.81 12.99 -0.07
N ASP A 116 7.33 12.74 -1.27
CA ASP A 116 6.52 12.25 -2.40
C ASP A 116 6.08 10.80 -2.15
N PHE A 117 4.81 10.47 -2.44
CA PHE A 117 4.32 9.08 -2.48
C PHE A 117 5.26 8.17 -3.26
N CYS A 118 5.79 8.65 -4.39
CA CYS A 118 6.72 7.88 -5.21
C CYS A 118 8.07 7.65 -4.53
N GLU A 119 8.60 8.64 -3.79
CA GLU A 119 9.85 8.49 -3.04
C GLU A 119 9.70 7.49 -1.88
N TYR A 120 8.56 7.52 -1.17
CA TYR A 120 8.27 6.55 -0.10
C TYR A 120 8.06 5.14 -0.65
N LEU A 121 7.40 5.01 -1.80
CA LEU A 121 7.26 3.74 -2.50
C LEU A 121 8.63 3.16 -2.88
N ASP A 122 9.47 3.96 -3.53
CA ASP A 122 10.81 3.53 -3.98
C ASP A 122 11.68 3.11 -2.77
N SER A 123 11.63 3.89 -1.69
CA SER A 123 12.36 3.56 -0.45
C SER A 123 11.89 2.24 0.16
N LEU A 124 10.57 2.04 0.25
CA LEU A 124 9.99 0.82 0.80
C LEU A 124 10.33 -0.41 -0.06
N ILE A 125 10.27 -0.30 -1.39
CA ILE A 125 10.65 -1.38 -2.30
C ILE A 125 12.12 -1.78 -2.12
N GLU A 126 13.03 -0.81 -2.02
CA GLU A 126 14.45 -1.13 -1.80
C GLU A 126 14.71 -1.72 -0.40
N GLU A 127 14.03 -1.26 0.65
CA GLU A 127 14.12 -1.88 1.98
C GLU A 127 13.67 -3.34 1.98
N LEU A 128 12.56 -3.66 1.32
CA LEU A 128 12.04 -5.03 1.21
C LEU A 128 13.01 -5.93 0.44
N ARG A 129 13.62 -5.39 -0.63
CA ARG A 129 14.62 -6.10 -1.42
C ARG A 129 15.89 -6.43 -0.61
N VAL A 130 16.35 -5.51 0.23
CA VAL A 130 17.51 -5.74 1.11
C VAL A 130 17.19 -6.79 2.17
N LYS A 131 16.00 -6.73 2.79
CA LYS A 131 15.56 -7.72 3.78
C LYS A 131 15.51 -9.13 3.19
N ASP A 132 14.96 -9.29 2.00
CA ASP A 132 14.94 -10.59 1.31
C ASP A 132 16.37 -11.10 0.98
N SER A 133 17.33 -10.20 0.77
CA SER A 133 18.74 -10.55 0.50
C SER A 133 19.50 -11.01 1.75
N LEU A 134 19.12 -10.54 2.94
CA LEU A 134 19.77 -10.88 4.22
C LEU A 134 19.34 -12.25 4.78
N ILE A 135 18.23 -12.81 4.30
CA ILE A 135 17.75 -14.16 4.67
C ILE A 135 18.58 -15.26 3.96
N GLY A 136 19.51 -14.89 3.07
CA GLY A 136 20.34 -15.81 2.28
C GLY A 136 21.68 -16.24 2.90
N VAL A 137 21.92 -16.06 4.19
CA VAL A 137 23.17 -16.53 4.84
C VAL A 137 22.89 -17.32 6.11
N VAL A 138 22.71 -18.63 5.96
CA VAL A 138 23.13 -19.60 6.99
C VAL A 138 23.91 -20.70 6.28
N LYS A 139 25.17 -20.83 6.68
CA LYS A 139 26.13 -21.84 6.22
C LYS A 139 25.84 -23.19 6.88
#